data_AF-A0A382L0L4-F1
#
_entry.id   AF-A0A382L0L4-F1
#
_cell.length_a   1.000
_cell.length_b   1.000
_cell.length_c   1.000
_cell.angle_alpha   90.00
_cell.angle_beta   90.00
_cell.angle_gamma   90.00
#
_symmetry.space_group_name_H-M   'P 1'
#
loop_
_entity.id
_entity.type
_entity.pdbx_description
1 polymer ?
#
loop_
_entity_poly.entity_id
_entity_poly.type
_entity_poly.pdbx_seq_one_letter_code
_entity_poly.pdbx_strand_id
1 'polypeptide(L)'
;HQDTSPEVCAGVYCFDLEALSGVLGKVDADNNQGERYLTRVFSILSAAGATVSAIPHVDAAELHGVNSRVELARAEAFLRHRKLTCLMESGVTVRDPATTYVDVDVSVGADSTLYPGTILEGSTVVGAGCVIHSGVRVTDSQIGNHVTILDGTIVEESSVDAEATLGPYARLRPGSEIGPGVKIGNFVETKASRLGAGSKAGHLTYLGDAHIGENVNIGAGTITCNYDGSKKHKTVIDDGAFIGSNTALVAPVRVGKNSYVAAGSTVTKDVPDGDLALGRGRQVNKAGWVKKKD
;
A
#
# COMPACT_ATOMS: atom_id res chain seq x y z
N HIS A 1 -37.22 6.52 -39.38
CA HIS A 1 -37.41 7.66 -38.46
C HIS A 1 -36.31 7.59 -37.42
N GLN A 2 -35.33 8.49 -37.47
CA GLN A 2 -34.38 8.64 -36.37
C GLN A 2 -35.15 9.27 -35.22
N ASP A 3 -35.36 8.48 -34.17
CA ASP A 3 -35.96 8.92 -32.93
C ASP A 3 -35.05 10.00 -32.32
N THR A 4 -35.56 11.22 -32.17
CA THR A 4 -34.83 12.37 -31.61
C THR A 4 -35.01 12.46 -30.09
N SER A 5 -35.55 11.41 -29.45
CA SER A 5 -35.70 11.36 -28.00
C SER A 5 -34.32 11.39 -27.32
N PRO A 6 -34.12 12.25 -26.29
CA PRO A 6 -32.90 12.26 -25.49
C PRO A 6 -32.77 11.03 -24.57
N GLU A 7 -33.79 10.17 -24.52
CA GLU A 7 -33.81 8.96 -23.70
C GLU A 7 -33.02 7.82 -24.35
N VAL A 8 -32.09 7.24 -23.59
CA VAL A 8 -31.29 6.09 -24.01
C VAL A 8 -31.52 4.91 -23.08
N CYS A 9 -31.49 3.71 -23.65
CA CYS A 9 -31.64 2.48 -22.90
C CYS A 9 -30.32 2.11 -22.19
N ALA A 10 -30.34 2.03 -20.86
CA ALA A 10 -29.18 1.71 -20.04
C ALA A 10 -28.79 0.22 -20.02
N GLY A 11 -29.57 -0.66 -20.64
CA GLY A 11 -29.29 -2.10 -20.64
C GLY A 11 -29.60 -2.84 -19.33
N VAL A 12 -30.20 -2.16 -18.34
CA VAL A 12 -30.62 -2.73 -17.06
C VAL A 12 -32.14 -2.88 -17.04
N TYR A 13 -32.61 -4.09 -16.76
CA TYR A 13 -34.03 -4.44 -16.81
C TYR A 13 -34.41 -5.31 -15.62
N CYS A 14 -35.66 -5.17 -15.17
CA CYS A 14 -36.28 -6.08 -14.21
C CYS A 14 -37.53 -6.66 -14.85
N PHE A 15 -37.66 -7.99 -14.85
CA PHE A 15 -38.77 -8.70 -15.47
C PHE A 15 -39.40 -9.67 -14.47
N ASP A 16 -40.70 -9.89 -14.63
CA ASP A 16 -41.31 -11.13 -14.15
C ASP A 16 -40.73 -12.32 -14.94
N LEU A 17 -40.38 -13.39 -14.22
CA LEU A 17 -39.66 -14.53 -14.80
C LEU A 17 -40.54 -15.34 -15.75
N GLU A 18 -41.81 -15.57 -15.41
CA GLU A 18 -42.74 -16.34 -16.23
C GLU A 18 -43.06 -15.58 -17.53
N ALA A 19 -43.32 -14.28 -17.42
CA ALA A 19 -43.56 -13.41 -18.56
C ALA A 19 -42.36 -13.38 -19.52
N LEU A 20 -41.14 -13.21 -19.01
CA LEU A 20 -39.92 -13.18 -19.84
C LEU A 20 -39.67 -14.52 -20.55
N SER A 21 -39.76 -15.63 -19.81
CA SER A 21 -39.52 -16.97 -20.36
C SER A 21 -40.51 -17.33 -21.47
N GLY A 22 -41.79 -16.92 -21.34
CA GLY A 22 -42.82 -17.13 -22.35
C GLY A 22 -42.62 -16.37 -23.66
N VAL A 23 -41.80 -15.31 -23.67
CA VAL A 23 -41.56 -14.47 -24.87
C VAL A 23 -40.15 -14.61 -25.45
N LEU A 24 -39.18 -15.12 -24.69
CA LEU A 24 -37.78 -15.16 -25.12
C LEU A 24 -37.57 -15.95 -26.42
N GLY A 25 -38.32 -17.04 -26.60
CA GLY A 25 -38.28 -17.86 -27.83
C GLY A 25 -38.84 -17.16 -29.08
N LYS A 26 -39.53 -16.02 -28.91
CA LYS A 26 -40.11 -15.22 -30.00
C LYS A 26 -39.19 -14.09 -30.46
N VAL A 27 -38.03 -13.92 -29.84
CA VAL A 27 -37.04 -12.92 -30.26
C VAL A 27 -36.27 -13.48 -31.47
N ASP A 28 -36.59 -12.95 -32.65
CA ASP A 28 -35.90 -13.25 -33.90
C ASP A 28 -34.56 -12.50 -34.03
N ALA A 29 -33.82 -12.84 -35.08
CA ALA A 29 -32.53 -12.23 -35.43
C ALA A 29 -32.64 -11.41 -36.73
N ASP A 30 -33.84 -10.93 -37.07
CA ASP A 30 -34.10 -10.21 -38.32
C ASP A 30 -33.65 -8.75 -38.19
N ASN A 31 -32.34 -8.54 -38.22
CA ASN A 31 -31.70 -7.23 -38.27
C ASN A 31 -30.37 -7.30 -39.02
N ASN A 32 -29.81 -6.12 -39.31
CA ASN A 32 -28.59 -5.97 -40.09
C ASN A 32 -27.35 -6.66 -39.50
N GLN A 33 -27.37 -7.02 -38.21
CA GLN A 33 -26.27 -7.71 -37.53
C GLN A 33 -26.53 -9.23 -37.37
N GLY A 34 -27.76 -9.69 -37.60
CA GLY A 34 -28.13 -11.09 -37.41
C GLY A 34 -28.15 -11.53 -35.95
N GLU A 35 -28.30 -10.59 -35.01
CA GLU A 35 -28.24 -10.86 -33.57
C GLU A 35 -29.63 -10.85 -32.92
N ARG A 36 -29.82 -11.56 -31.81
CA ARG A 36 -31.08 -11.50 -31.05
C ARG A 36 -30.99 -10.40 -29.98
N TYR A 37 -31.65 -9.27 -30.21
CA TYR A 37 -31.66 -8.18 -29.24
C TYR A 37 -32.70 -8.39 -28.15
N LEU A 38 -32.23 -8.51 -26.89
CA LEU A 38 -33.11 -8.62 -25.72
C LEU A 38 -34.14 -7.49 -25.65
N THR A 39 -33.79 -6.28 -26.12
CA THR A 39 -34.70 -5.12 -26.17
C THR A 39 -36.00 -5.37 -26.94
N ARG A 40 -36.05 -6.38 -27.82
CA ARG A 40 -37.28 -6.71 -28.56
C ARG A 40 -38.40 -7.24 -27.64
N VAL A 41 -38.05 -7.82 -26.49
CA VAL A 41 -39.04 -8.36 -25.55
C VAL A 41 -40.03 -7.31 -25.06
N PHE A 42 -39.64 -6.03 -24.97
CA PHE A 42 -40.54 -4.94 -24.56
C PHE A 42 -41.74 -4.81 -25.49
N SER A 43 -41.49 -4.85 -26.80
CA SER A 43 -42.55 -4.76 -27.80
C SER A 43 -43.45 -5.99 -27.80
N ILE A 44 -42.89 -7.19 -27.57
CA ILE A 44 -43.65 -8.45 -27.52
C ILE A 44 -44.55 -8.49 -26.27
N LEU A 45 -44.00 -8.11 -25.12
CA LEU A 45 -44.73 -8.05 -23.85
C LEU A 45 -45.84 -6.99 -23.90
N SER A 46 -45.54 -5.80 -24.41
CA SER A 46 -46.53 -4.74 -24.60
C SER A 46 -47.67 -5.16 -25.54
N ALA A 47 -47.35 -5.83 -26.66
CA ALA A 47 -48.37 -6.37 -27.58
C ALA A 47 -49.21 -7.50 -26.96
N ALA A 48 -48.67 -8.25 -26.00
CA ALA A 48 -49.38 -9.27 -25.23
C ALA A 48 -50.21 -8.69 -24.06
N GLY A 49 -50.25 -7.36 -23.90
CA GLY A 49 -51.02 -6.68 -22.86
C GLY A 49 -50.30 -6.53 -21.52
N ALA A 50 -49.01 -6.90 -21.43
CA ALA A 50 -48.21 -6.67 -20.23
C ALA A 50 -47.82 -5.19 -20.09
N THR A 51 -47.68 -4.72 -18.84
CA THR A 51 -47.22 -3.36 -18.55
C THR A 51 -45.70 -3.29 -18.67
N VAL A 52 -45.20 -2.34 -19.47
CA VAL A 52 -43.78 -2.02 -19.59
C VAL A 52 -43.60 -0.58 -19.11
N SER A 53 -42.73 -0.36 -18.14
CA SER A 53 -42.47 0.96 -17.57
C SER A 53 -40.98 1.28 -17.61
N ALA A 54 -40.64 2.50 -18.00
CA ALA A 54 -39.29 3.03 -17.91
C ALA A 54 -39.11 3.75 -16.57
N ILE A 55 -38.01 3.47 -15.87
CA ILE A 55 -37.62 4.17 -14.66
C ILE A 55 -36.39 5.02 -15.00
N PRO A 56 -36.51 6.36 -15.07
CA PRO A 56 -35.37 7.20 -15.34
C PRO A 56 -34.41 7.16 -14.15
N HIS A 57 -33.12 7.04 -14.42
CA HIS A 57 -32.08 7.21 -13.40
C HIS A 57 -31.61 8.66 -13.36
N VAL A 58 -31.29 9.14 -12.17
CA VAL A 58 -30.93 10.55 -11.95
C VAL A 58 -29.52 10.89 -12.43
N ASP A 59 -28.61 9.90 -12.48
CA ASP A 59 -27.22 10.08 -12.91
C ASP A 59 -26.86 9.12 -14.04
N ALA A 60 -26.80 9.64 -15.27
CA ALA A 60 -26.42 8.86 -16.43
C ALA A 60 -24.99 8.30 -16.35
N ALA A 61 -24.10 8.89 -15.54
CA ALA A 61 -22.72 8.42 -15.38
C ALA A 61 -22.65 7.05 -14.70
N GLU A 62 -23.59 6.72 -13.81
CA GLU A 62 -23.64 5.42 -13.14
C GLU A 62 -24.03 4.27 -14.07
N LEU A 63 -24.71 4.58 -15.18
CA LEU A 63 -25.19 3.61 -16.16
C LEU A 63 -24.34 3.60 -17.43
N HIS A 64 -23.22 4.31 -17.44
CA HIS A 64 -22.35 4.38 -18.61
C HIS A 64 -21.61 3.06 -18.81
N GLY A 65 -21.84 2.41 -19.95
CA GLY A 65 -21.10 1.22 -20.36
C GLY A 65 -19.63 1.52 -20.63
N VAL A 66 -18.77 0.50 -20.54
CA VAL A 66 -17.34 0.59 -20.83
C VAL A 66 -16.99 -0.36 -21.97
N ASN A 67 -16.79 0.19 -23.16
CA ASN A 67 -16.45 -0.51 -24.40
C ASN A 67 -15.05 -0.12 -24.93
N SER A 68 -14.40 0.89 -24.33
CA SER A 68 -13.05 1.31 -24.68
C SER A 68 -12.20 1.67 -23.46
N ARG A 69 -10.88 1.74 -23.63
CA ARG A 69 -9.95 2.18 -22.56
C ARG A 69 -10.18 3.64 -22.15
N VAL A 70 -10.68 4.47 -23.06
CA VAL A 70 -11.03 5.86 -22.76
C VAL A 70 -12.27 5.92 -21.87
N GLU A 71 -13.27 5.09 -22.13
CA GLU A 71 -14.47 4.96 -21.29
C GLU A 71 -14.12 4.35 -19.93
N LEU A 72 -13.21 3.37 -19.88
CA LEU A 72 -12.71 2.80 -18.62
C LEU A 72 -12.07 3.87 -17.73
N ALA A 73 -11.20 4.70 -18.30
CA ALA A 73 -10.56 5.78 -17.55
C ALA A 73 -11.57 6.82 -17.02
N ARG A 74 -12.67 7.06 -17.74
CA ARG A 74 -13.76 7.94 -17.29
C ARG A 74 -14.55 7.31 -16.15
N ALA A 75 -14.89 6.03 -16.26
CA ALA A 75 -15.58 5.29 -15.21
C ALA A 75 -14.74 5.22 -13.92
N GLU A 76 -13.44 4.97 -14.03
CA GLU A 76 -12.51 4.98 -12.90
C GLU A 76 -12.45 6.36 -12.23
N ALA A 77 -12.36 7.44 -13.01
CA ALA A 77 -12.35 8.80 -12.47
C ALA A 77 -13.64 9.13 -11.70
N PHE A 78 -14.80 8.68 -12.19
CA PHE A 78 -16.08 8.83 -11.51
C PHE A 78 -16.11 8.09 -10.17
N LEU A 79 -15.72 6.81 -10.16
CA LEU A 79 -15.65 6.01 -8.92
C LEU A 79 -14.66 6.58 -7.91
N ARG A 80 -13.50 7.03 -8.38
CA ARG A 80 -12.49 7.69 -7.55
C ARG A 80 -13.03 8.95 -6.91
N HIS A 81 -13.71 9.81 -7.68
CA HIS A 81 -14.34 11.00 -7.14
C HIS A 81 -15.38 10.65 -6.06
N ARG A 82 -16.26 9.69 -6.32
CA ARG A 82 -17.26 9.22 -5.35
C ARG A 82 -16.62 8.71 -4.06
N LYS A 83 -15.55 7.91 -4.17
CA LYS A 83 -14.82 7.38 -3.02
C LYS A 83 -14.20 8.48 -2.18
N LEU A 84 -13.50 9.42 -2.81
CA LEU A 84 -12.86 10.54 -2.10
C LEU A 84 -13.88 11.47 -1.45
N THR A 85 -15.03 11.72 -2.10
CA THR A 85 -16.13 12.48 -1.50
C THR A 85 -16.63 11.84 -0.22
N CYS A 86 -16.88 10.52 -0.23
CA CYS A 86 -17.29 9.78 0.96
C CYS A 86 -16.25 9.89 2.11
N LEU A 87 -14.96 9.81 1.79
CA LEU A 87 -13.89 9.99 2.80
C LEU A 87 -13.89 11.42 3.37
N MET A 88 -14.06 12.43 2.51
CA MET A 88 -14.12 13.82 2.96
C MET A 88 -15.33 14.09 3.85
N GLU A 89 -16.50 13.53 3.50
CA GLU A 89 -17.71 13.58 4.32
C GLU A 89 -17.55 12.85 5.66
N SER A 90 -16.70 11.80 5.72
CA SER A 90 -16.37 11.09 6.95
C SER A 90 -15.26 11.75 7.79
N GLY A 91 -14.79 12.95 7.42
CA GLY A 91 -13.81 13.73 8.19
C GLY A 91 -12.36 13.56 7.75
N VAL A 92 -12.07 13.00 6.58
CA VAL A 92 -10.71 12.92 6.01
C VAL A 92 -10.40 14.18 5.20
N THR A 93 -9.23 14.76 5.40
CA THR A 93 -8.75 15.85 4.54
C THR A 93 -8.05 15.29 3.31
N VAL A 94 -8.62 15.47 2.13
CA VAL A 94 -7.95 15.16 0.84
C VAL A 94 -7.50 16.48 0.22
N ARG A 95 -6.18 16.71 0.16
CA ARG A 95 -5.61 18.01 -0.27
C ARG A 95 -5.84 18.30 -1.75
N ASP A 96 -5.74 17.27 -2.60
CA ASP A 96 -6.04 17.36 -4.03
C ASP A 96 -6.75 16.09 -4.49
N PRO A 97 -8.10 16.08 -4.54
CA PRO A 97 -8.86 14.94 -5.00
C PRO A 97 -8.60 14.54 -6.46
N ALA A 98 -8.07 15.44 -7.31
CA ALA A 98 -7.82 15.13 -8.71
C ALA A 98 -6.63 14.18 -8.90
N THR A 99 -5.70 14.15 -7.94
CA THR A 99 -4.45 13.39 -7.99
C THR A 99 -4.27 12.41 -6.82
N THR A 100 -5.31 12.18 -6.01
CA THR A 100 -5.32 11.19 -4.93
C THR A 100 -6.05 9.94 -5.39
N TYR A 101 -5.52 8.75 -5.12
CA TYR A 101 -6.08 7.48 -5.56
C TYR A 101 -6.33 6.59 -4.36
N VAL A 102 -7.59 6.17 -4.17
CA VAL A 102 -8.01 5.30 -3.08
C VAL A 102 -8.97 4.27 -3.64
N ASP A 103 -8.64 3.00 -3.48
CA ASP A 103 -9.51 1.90 -3.89
C ASP A 103 -10.82 1.89 -3.08
N VAL A 104 -11.85 1.28 -3.68
CA VAL A 104 -13.21 1.27 -3.10
C VAL A 104 -13.24 0.63 -1.71
N ASP A 105 -12.47 -0.44 -1.51
CA ASP A 105 -12.44 -1.23 -0.27
C ASP A 105 -11.52 -0.66 0.81
N VAL A 106 -10.70 0.35 0.50
CA VAL A 106 -9.79 0.97 1.46
C VAL A 106 -10.56 1.82 2.47
N SER A 107 -10.17 1.76 3.74
CA SER A 107 -10.72 2.62 4.79
C SER A 107 -9.67 3.59 5.33
N VAL A 108 -10.12 4.80 5.66
CA VAL A 108 -9.28 5.87 6.23
C VAL A 108 -10.04 6.50 7.39
N GLY A 109 -9.44 6.51 8.58
CA GLY A 109 -10.03 7.10 9.78
C GLY A 109 -10.10 8.62 9.72
N ALA A 110 -11.05 9.20 10.46
CA ALA A 110 -11.27 10.64 10.56
C ALA A 110 -10.00 11.41 11.00
N ASP A 111 -9.95 12.69 10.68
CA ASP A 111 -8.84 13.62 10.94
C ASP A 111 -7.52 13.24 10.24
N SER A 112 -7.52 12.23 9.39
CA SER A 112 -6.38 11.90 8.54
C SER A 112 -6.27 12.87 7.36
N THR A 113 -5.04 13.13 6.92
CA THR A 113 -4.74 13.98 5.77
C THR A 113 -4.02 13.19 4.68
N LEU A 114 -4.58 13.22 3.46
CA LEU A 114 -3.98 12.65 2.26
C LEU A 114 -3.47 13.78 1.36
N TYR A 115 -2.19 13.72 1.00
CA TYR A 115 -1.52 14.67 0.12
C TYR A 115 -1.62 14.25 -1.36
N PRO A 116 -1.32 15.16 -2.31
CA PRO A 116 -1.39 14.86 -3.74
C PRO A 116 -0.49 13.68 -4.13
N GLY A 117 -0.98 12.80 -5.00
CA GLY A 117 -0.23 11.63 -5.48
C GLY A 117 -0.18 10.46 -4.50
N THR A 118 -0.93 10.48 -3.39
CA THR A 118 -1.11 9.31 -2.53
C THR A 118 -1.92 8.23 -3.26
N ILE A 119 -1.47 6.98 -3.16
CA ILE A 119 -2.12 5.78 -3.73
C ILE A 119 -2.36 4.77 -2.61
N LEU A 120 -3.62 4.47 -2.30
CA LEU A 120 -4.02 3.46 -1.31
C LEU A 120 -4.82 2.35 -1.99
N GLU A 121 -4.37 1.10 -1.86
CA GLU A 121 -4.86 -0.02 -2.67
C GLU A 121 -5.21 -1.26 -1.85
N GLY A 122 -6.06 -2.11 -2.45
CA GLY A 122 -6.43 -3.42 -1.94
C GLY A 122 -7.17 -3.34 -0.60
N SER A 123 -6.75 -4.17 0.35
CA SER A 123 -7.33 -4.28 1.68
C SER A 123 -6.77 -3.28 2.70
N THR A 124 -6.16 -2.19 2.24
CA THR A 124 -5.49 -1.21 3.12
C THR A 124 -6.45 -0.56 4.10
N VAL A 125 -6.02 -0.47 5.36
CA VAL A 125 -6.71 0.24 6.45
C VAL A 125 -5.78 1.31 7.01
N VAL A 126 -6.24 2.55 7.03
CA VAL A 126 -5.54 3.67 7.66
C VAL A 126 -6.34 4.17 8.86
N GLY A 127 -5.70 4.26 10.02
CA GLY A 127 -6.27 4.76 11.25
C GLY A 127 -6.64 6.25 11.22
N ALA A 128 -7.03 6.78 12.38
CA ALA A 128 -7.40 8.17 12.55
C ALA A 128 -6.18 9.08 12.77
N GLY A 129 -6.29 10.34 12.36
CA GLY A 129 -5.27 11.36 12.60
C GLY A 129 -3.93 11.11 11.91
N CYS A 130 -3.92 10.32 10.83
CA CYS A 130 -2.71 10.00 10.07
C CYS A 130 -2.35 11.13 9.09
N VAL A 131 -1.07 11.24 8.74
CA VAL A 131 -0.61 12.17 7.71
C VAL A 131 0.14 11.40 6.64
N ILE A 132 -0.45 11.31 5.45
CA ILE A 132 0.08 10.57 4.31
C ILE A 132 0.55 11.57 3.26
N HIS A 133 1.87 11.74 3.14
CA HIS A 133 2.49 12.70 2.24
C HIS A 133 2.48 12.27 0.77
N SER A 134 3.02 13.14 -0.10
CA SER A 134 2.93 12.98 -1.54
C SER A 134 3.73 11.80 -2.08
N GLY A 135 3.17 11.15 -3.10
CA GLY A 135 3.80 10.00 -3.76
C GLY A 135 3.94 8.75 -2.87
N VAL A 136 3.25 8.71 -1.73
CA VAL A 136 3.17 7.51 -0.90
C VAL A 136 2.27 6.48 -1.57
N ARG A 137 2.71 5.21 -1.54
CA ARG A 137 1.89 4.05 -1.96
C ARG A 137 1.76 3.06 -0.83
N VAL A 138 0.52 2.68 -0.50
CA VAL A 138 0.22 1.66 0.52
C VAL A 138 -0.69 0.61 -0.08
N THR A 139 -0.27 -0.65 -0.02
CA THR A 139 -0.99 -1.79 -0.59
C THR A 139 -1.15 -2.89 0.47
N ASP A 140 -2.37 -3.39 0.65
CA ASP A 140 -2.71 -4.50 1.55
C ASP A 140 -2.09 -4.40 2.96
N SER A 141 -2.12 -3.20 3.55
CA SER A 141 -1.42 -2.92 4.81
C SER A 141 -2.32 -2.30 5.87
N GLN A 142 -1.95 -2.50 7.13
CA GLN A 142 -2.61 -1.88 8.29
C GLN A 142 -1.76 -0.76 8.87
N ILE A 143 -2.28 0.45 8.83
CA ILE A 143 -1.66 1.66 9.36
C ILE A 143 -2.47 2.12 10.58
N GLY A 144 -1.85 2.14 11.76
CA GLY A 144 -2.45 2.56 13.02
C GLY A 144 -2.72 4.06 13.08
N ASN A 145 -3.19 4.53 14.24
CA ASN A 145 -3.54 5.94 14.44
C ASN A 145 -2.30 6.83 14.54
N HIS A 146 -2.43 8.09 14.14
CA HIS A 146 -1.38 9.10 14.28
C HIS A 146 -0.04 8.73 13.60
N VAL A 147 -0.09 7.89 12.58
CA VAL A 147 1.10 7.54 11.79
C VAL A 147 1.38 8.65 10.78
N THR A 148 2.64 9.02 10.65
CA THR A 148 3.11 9.93 9.58
C THR A 148 3.91 9.14 8.56
N ILE A 149 3.47 9.15 7.31
CA ILE A 149 4.19 8.54 6.19
C ILE A 149 4.66 9.66 5.27
N LEU A 150 5.98 9.84 5.19
CA LEU A 150 6.65 10.89 4.43
C LEU A 150 6.85 10.51 2.96
N ASP A 151 7.15 11.52 2.14
CA ASP A 151 7.10 11.47 0.69
C ASP A 151 7.82 10.27 0.06
N GLY A 152 7.22 9.72 -1.00
CA GLY A 152 7.82 8.63 -1.79
C GLY A 152 8.02 7.31 -1.05
N THR A 153 7.41 7.13 0.13
CA THR A 153 7.46 5.88 0.89
C THR A 153 6.50 4.85 0.30
N ILE A 154 6.94 3.60 0.23
CA ILE A 154 6.14 2.47 -0.28
C ILE A 154 5.98 1.42 0.82
N VAL A 155 4.74 1.03 1.09
CA VAL A 155 4.35 0.05 2.10
C VAL A 155 3.50 -1.04 1.45
N GLU A 156 3.86 -2.29 1.68
CA GLU A 156 3.18 -3.45 1.07
C GLU A 156 3.09 -4.59 2.08
N GLU A 157 1.90 -5.17 2.24
CA GLU A 157 1.63 -6.33 3.11
C GLU A 157 2.29 -6.22 4.49
N SER A 158 2.12 -5.07 5.14
CA SER A 158 2.81 -4.69 6.37
C SER A 158 1.85 -4.15 7.43
N SER A 159 2.27 -4.19 8.70
CA SER A 159 1.58 -3.53 9.81
C SER A 159 2.45 -2.42 10.39
N VAL A 160 1.82 -1.29 10.70
CA VAL A 160 2.45 -0.12 11.28
C VAL A 160 1.59 0.35 12.43
N ASP A 161 2.09 0.24 13.65
CA ASP A 161 1.37 0.64 14.84
C ASP A 161 1.40 2.16 15.05
N ALA A 162 0.62 2.62 16.03
CA ALA A 162 0.36 4.03 16.25
C ALA A 162 1.62 4.87 16.47
N GLU A 163 1.53 6.15 16.09
CA GLU A 163 2.57 7.18 16.30
C GLU A 163 3.91 6.92 15.58
N ALA A 164 3.98 5.89 14.72
CA ALA A 164 5.17 5.63 13.91
C ALA A 164 5.41 6.73 12.86
N THR A 165 6.67 6.89 12.46
CA THR A 165 7.06 7.77 11.35
C THR A 165 7.85 6.98 10.32
N LEU A 166 7.41 7.02 9.06
CA LEU A 166 8.05 6.31 7.95
C LEU A 166 8.56 7.29 6.90
N GLY A 167 9.77 7.07 6.41
CA GLY A 167 10.36 7.78 5.28
C GLY A 167 11.06 9.10 5.59
N PRO A 168 11.23 9.97 4.59
CA PRO A 168 10.79 9.79 3.19
C PRO A 168 11.56 8.66 2.48
N TYR A 169 11.04 8.11 1.38
CA TYR A 169 11.72 7.06 0.60
C TYR A 169 12.05 5.78 1.39
N ALA A 170 11.23 5.42 2.36
CA ALA A 170 11.30 4.11 3.01
C ALA A 170 10.61 3.05 2.13
N ARG A 171 11.03 1.79 2.28
CA ARG A 171 10.39 0.65 1.62
C ARG A 171 10.08 -0.46 2.62
N LEU A 172 8.83 -0.58 3.01
CA LEU A 172 8.34 -1.70 3.82
C LEU A 172 7.81 -2.77 2.88
N ARG A 173 8.39 -3.97 2.94
CA ARG A 173 8.01 -5.13 2.13
C ARG A 173 7.20 -6.13 2.97
N PRO A 174 6.59 -7.16 2.34
CA PRO A 174 5.73 -8.09 3.04
C PRO A 174 6.32 -8.66 4.34
N GLY A 175 5.46 -8.72 5.35
CA GLY A 175 5.80 -9.18 6.70
C GLY A 175 6.63 -8.19 7.50
N SER A 176 6.62 -6.89 7.15
CA SER A 176 7.19 -5.87 8.03
C SER A 176 6.19 -5.50 9.12
N GLU A 177 6.62 -5.58 10.37
CA GLU A 177 5.82 -5.24 11.55
C GLU A 177 6.52 -4.09 12.29
N ILE A 178 5.95 -2.88 12.19
CA ILE A 178 6.53 -1.66 12.76
C ILE A 178 5.76 -1.30 14.03
N GLY A 179 6.42 -1.41 15.18
CA GLY A 179 5.79 -1.15 16.48
C GLY A 179 5.54 0.34 16.78
N PRO A 180 4.89 0.63 17.91
CA PRO A 180 4.47 1.98 18.26
C PRO A 180 5.63 2.97 18.36
N GLY A 181 5.47 4.17 17.81
CA GLY A 181 6.47 5.23 17.87
C GLY A 181 7.80 4.94 17.17
N VAL A 182 7.89 3.85 16.39
CA VAL A 182 9.10 3.50 15.63
C VAL A 182 9.36 4.54 14.54
N LYS A 183 10.65 4.80 14.28
CA LYS A 183 11.09 5.68 13.21
C LYS A 183 11.87 4.91 12.16
N ILE A 184 11.29 4.79 10.97
CA ILE A 184 11.97 4.34 9.76
C ILE A 184 12.25 5.57 8.93
N GLY A 185 13.52 5.91 8.72
CA GLY A 185 13.87 7.09 7.92
C GLY A 185 14.19 6.74 6.46
N ASN A 186 15.03 7.57 5.84
CA ASN A 186 15.21 7.53 4.40
C ASN A 186 16.11 6.41 3.89
N PHE A 187 15.71 5.81 2.77
CA PHE A 187 16.42 4.70 2.14
C PHE A 187 16.61 3.52 3.07
N VAL A 188 15.59 3.24 3.88
CA VAL A 188 15.52 2.06 4.74
C VAL A 188 14.54 1.07 4.14
N GLU A 189 14.99 -0.17 3.97
CA GLU A 189 14.19 -1.28 3.50
C GLU A 189 13.98 -2.29 4.63
N THR A 190 12.73 -2.70 4.87
CA THR A 190 12.39 -3.79 5.79
C THR A 190 11.66 -4.91 5.06
N LYS A 191 11.89 -6.17 5.47
CA LYS A 191 11.18 -7.34 4.94
C LYS A 191 11.12 -8.44 5.98
N ALA A 192 9.95 -9.07 6.18
CA ALA A 192 9.79 -10.17 7.13
C ALA A 192 10.45 -9.87 8.49
N SER A 193 10.29 -8.64 8.97
CA SER A 193 11.05 -8.09 10.10
C SER A 193 10.16 -7.31 11.04
N ARG A 194 10.39 -7.47 12.34
CA ARG A 194 9.69 -6.76 13.41
C ARG A 194 10.60 -5.74 14.08
N LEU A 195 10.10 -4.53 14.28
CA LEU A 195 10.74 -3.50 15.10
C LEU A 195 9.86 -3.16 16.30
N GLY A 196 10.38 -3.36 17.51
CA GLY A 196 9.69 -3.03 18.76
C GLY A 196 9.57 -1.53 19.01
N ALA A 197 8.73 -1.17 19.98
CA ALA A 197 8.37 0.21 20.29
C ALA A 197 9.58 1.12 20.51
N GLY A 198 9.48 2.37 20.01
CA GLY A 198 10.51 3.40 20.19
C GLY A 198 11.84 3.17 19.44
N SER A 199 12.00 2.03 18.76
CA SER A 199 13.19 1.71 17.99
C SER A 199 13.32 2.58 16.74
N LYS A 200 14.55 2.73 16.25
CA LYS A 200 14.87 3.64 15.15
C LYS A 200 15.82 3.00 14.15
N ALA A 201 15.48 3.08 12.87
CA ALA A 201 16.36 2.82 11.74
C ALA A 201 16.31 4.03 10.81
N GLY A 202 17.29 4.93 10.96
CA GLY A 202 17.18 6.27 10.38
C GLY A 202 17.52 6.35 8.90
N HIS A 203 18.55 5.62 8.44
CA HIS A 203 19.14 5.92 7.14
C HIS A 203 19.82 4.71 6.50
N LEU A 204 19.62 4.51 5.19
CA LEU A 204 20.48 3.65 4.35
C LEU A 204 20.66 2.21 4.89
N THR A 205 19.56 1.56 5.28
CA THR A 205 19.61 0.31 6.04
C THR A 205 18.73 -0.76 5.41
N TYR A 206 19.16 -2.01 5.49
CA TYR A 206 18.34 -3.16 5.12
C TYR A 206 18.16 -4.08 6.33
N LEU A 207 16.90 -4.35 6.69
CA LEU A 207 16.47 -5.23 7.77
C LEU A 207 15.58 -6.32 7.19
N GLY A 208 16.17 -7.48 6.94
CA GLY A 208 15.51 -8.66 6.38
C GLY A 208 15.54 -9.83 7.34
N ASP A 209 14.40 -10.48 7.56
CA ASP A 209 14.28 -11.64 8.46
C ASP A 209 14.79 -11.34 9.89
N ALA A 210 14.47 -10.16 10.42
CA ALA A 210 14.99 -9.65 11.69
C ALA A 210 13.92 -9.51 12.80
N HIS A 211 14.29 -9.81 14.05
CA HIS A 211 13.50 -9.48 15.23
C HIS A 211 14.26 -8.44 16.05
N ILE A 212 13.74 -7.20 16.07
CA ILE A 212 14.34 -6.08 16.77
C ILE A 212 13.43 -5.69 17.93
N GLY A 213 14.01 -5.66 19.14
CA GLY A 213 13.33 -5.32 20.38
C GLY A 213 12.97 -3.84 20.48
N GLU A 214 12.67 -3.42 21.69
CA GLU A 214 12.27 -2.05 22.01
C GLU A 214 13.47 -1.14 22.25
N ASN A 215 13.30 0.15 21.95
CA ASN A 215 14.30 1.19 22.19
C ASN A 215 15.69 0.89 21.58
N VAL A 216 15.72 0.15 20.47
CA VAL A 216 16.94 -0.18 19.73
C VAL A 216 17.28 0.95 18.76
N ASN A 217 18.56 1.32 18.70
CA ASN A 217 19.06 2.24 17.70
C ASN A 217 19.87 1.51 16.62
N ILE A 218 19.37 1.52 15.39
CA ILE A 218 20.06 1.01 14.20
C ILE A 218 20.79 2.16 13.50
N GLY A 219 22.12 2.11 13.54
CA GLY A 219 23.00 3.06 12.88
C GLY A 219 22.87 3.01 11.35
N ALA A 220 23.15 4.15 10.72
CA ALA A 220 23.06 4.29 9.28
C ALA A 220 23.97 3.30 8.53
N GLY A 221 23.52 2.71 7.43
CA GLY A 221 24.35 1.76 6.67
C GLY A 221 24.36 0.34 7.25
N THR A 222 23.60 0.06 8.31
CA THR A 222 23.52 -1.30 8.86
C THR A 222 22.77 -2.23 7.90
N ILE A 223 23.28 -3.46 7.75
CA ILE A 223 22.72 -4.51 6.90
C ILE A 223 22.61 -5.80 7.71
N THR A 224 21.43 -6.43 7.71
CA THR A 224 21.27 -7.83 8.13
C THR A 224 21.59 -8.75 6.95
N CYS A 225 22.72 -9.45 7.00
CA CYS A 225 23.11 -10.42 5.97
C CYS A 225 22.35 -11.72 6.21
N ASN A 226 21.11 -11.78 5.73
CA ASN A 226 20.13 -12.84 6.02
C ASN A 226 20.16 -14.03 5.05
N TYR A 227 20.98 -14.01 3.99
CA TYR A 227 21.01 -15.05 2.95
C TYR A 227 22.42 -15.57 2.70
N ASP A 228 22.59 -16.88 2.66
CA ASP A 228 23.90 -17.55 2.50
C ASP A 228 24.17 -18.06 1.06
N GLY A 229 23.24 -17.81 0.12
CA GLY A 229 23.25 -18.39 -1.23
C GLY A 229 22.31 -19.57 -1.41
N SER A 230 21.68 -20.06 -0.34
CA SER A 230 20.70 -21.15 -0.37
C SER A 230 19.52 -20.91 0.57
N LYS A 231 19.78 -20.61 1.84
CA LYS A 231 18.78 -20.46 2.91
C LYS A 231 18.82 -19.06 3.50
N LYS A 232 17.71 -18.71 4.13
CA LYS A 232 17.58 -17.49 4.92
C LYS A 232 17.72 -17.78 6.41
N HIS A 233 18.33 -16.84 7.13
CA HIS A 233 18.61 -16.93 8.56
C HIS A 233 18.14 -15.67 9.28
N LYS A 234 17.79 -15.82 10.56
CA LYS A 234 17.25 -14.71 11.36
C LYS A 234 18.34 -13.93 12.08
N THR A 235 18.17 -12.61 12.16
CA THR A 235 18.91 -11.74 13.08
C THR A 235 18.02 -11.37 14.26
N VAL A 236 18.53 -11.49 15.48
CA VAL A 236 17.82 -11.06 16.70
C VAL A 236 18.59 -9.91 17.34
N ILE A 237 17.92 -8.81 17.66
CA ILE A 237 18.51 -7.66 18.35
C ILE A 237 17.58 -7.35 19.52
N ASP A 238 18.05 -7.56 20.74
CA ASP A 238 17.22 -7.38 21.93
C ASP A 238 17.17 -5.91 22.39
N ASP A 239 16.29 -5.66 23.36
CA ASP A 239 15.93 -4.33 23.85
C ASP A 239 17.14 -3.47 24.24
N GLY A 240 17.07 -2.18 23.89
CA GLY A 240 18.07 -1.18 24.26
C GLY A 240 19.43 -1.32 23.58
N ALA A 241 19.60 -2.30 22.68
CA ALA A 241 20.85 -2.46 21.95
C ALA A 241 21.15 -1.26 21.02
N PHE A 242 22.43 -0.96 20.85
CA PHE A 242 22.90 0.07 19.94
C PHE A 242 23.77 -0.54 18.84
N ILE A 243 23.33 -0.41 17.59
CA ILE A 243 24.09 -0.87 16.44
C ILE A 243 24.78 0.32 15.79
N GLY A 244 26.11 0.35 15.83
CA GLY A 244 26.90 1.38 15.17
C GLY A 244 26.71 1.39 13.66
N SER A 245 26.92 2.56 13.05
CA SER A 245 26.79 2.74 11.60
C SER A 245 27.67 1.78 10.80
N ASN A 246 27.23 1.43 9.60
CA ASN A 246 27.91 0.55 8.65
C ASN A 246 28.26 -0.82 9.26
N THR A 247 27.35 -1.37 10.07
CA THR A 247 27.52 -2.71 10.66
C THR A 247 26.91 -3.77 9.74
N ALA A 248 27.64 -4.87 9.53
CA ALA A 248 27.11 -6.07 8.90
C ALA A 248 26.78 -7.12 9.97
N LEU A 249 25.51 -7.50 10.10
CA LEU A 249 25.06 -8.55 11.02
C LEU A 249 24.88 -9.85 10.23
N VAL A 250 25.83 -10.78 10.35
CA VAL A 250 25.82 -12.04 9.59
C VAL A 250 24.92 -13.04 10.29
N ALA A 251 23.72 -13.27 9.75
CA ALA A 251 22.75 -14.18 10.33
C ALA A 251 23.15 -15.66 10.11
N PRO A 252 22.80 -16.57 11.03
CA PRO A 252 22.07 -16.32 12.27
C PRO A 252 22.94 -15.69 13.35
N VAL A 253 22.45 -14.63 13.99
CA VAL A 253 23.16 -13.93 15.07
C VAL A 253 22.20 -13.22 16.01
N ARG A 254 22.51 -13.23 17.31
CA ARG A 254 21.82 -12.47 18.36
C ARG A 254 22.71 -11.34 18.90
N VAL A 255 22.13 -10.16 19.06
CA VAL A 255 22.73 -9.02 19.75
C VAL A 255 21.94 -8.79 21.03
N GLY A 256 22.59 -9.01 22.18
CA GLY A 256 21.95 -9.03 23.49
C GLY A 256 21.45 -7.68 24.00
N LYS A 257 20.69 -7.72 25.10
CA LYS A 257 20.06 -6.53 25.69
C LYS A 257 21.08 -5.48 26.10
N ASN A 258 20.80 -4.21 25.79
CA ASN A 258 21.67 -3.07 26.11
C ASN A 258 23.13 -3.25 25.64
N SER A 259 23.38 -4.13 24.67
CA SER A 259 24.71 -4.31 24.10
C SER A 259 25.02 -3.22 23.07
N TYR A 260 26.29 -3.10 22.72
CA TYR A 260 26.77 -2.08 21.79
C TYR A 260 27.60 -2.73 20.69
N VAL A 261 27.29 -2.47 19.43
CA VAL A 261 28.13 -2.86 18.30
C VAL A 261 28.86 -1.64 17.78
N ALA A 262 30.19 -1.66 17.80
CA ALA A 262 30.99 -0.55 17.28
C ALA A 262 30.78 -0.36 15.78
N ALA A 263 30.78 0.90 15.32
CA ALA A 263 30.62 1.22 13.90
C ALA A 263 31.65 0.52 13.00
N GLY A 264 31.21 0.11 11.81
CA GLY A 264 32.04 -0.59 10.82
C GLY A 264 32.34 -2.05 11.18
N SER A 265 31.59 -2.65 12.12
CA SER A 265 31.82 -4.03 12.54
C SER A 265 31.11 -5.04 11.64
N THR A 266 31.77 -6.17 11.39
CA THR A 266 31.14 -7.39 10.89
C THR A 266 30.93 -8.34 12.07
N VAL A 267 29.67 -8.56 12.46
CA VAL A 267 29.30 -9.41 13.59
C VAL A 267 28.90 -10.79 13.08
N THR A 268 29.64 -11.82 13.49
CA THR A 268 29.47 -13.22 13.06
C THR A 268 29.21 -14.19 14.21
N LYS A 269 29.15 -13.68 15.44
CA LYS A 269 28.89 -14.43 16.67
C LYS A 269 27.98 -13.60 17.56
N ASP A 270 27.23 -14.29 18.40
CA ASP A 270 26.34 -13.63 19.34
C ASP A 270 27.10 -12.64 20.23
N VAL A 271 26.46 -11.51 20.49
CA VAL A 271 26.93 -10.47 21.41
C VAL A 271 26.16 -10.63 22.70
N PRO A 272 26.82 -10.93 23.84
CA PRO A 272 26.14 -11.02 25.13
C PRO A 272 25.47 -9.70 25.55
N ASP A 273 24.56 -9.80 26.50
CA ASP A 273 23.87 -8.63 27.07
C ASP A 273 24.89 -7.67 27.72
N GLY A 274 24.75 -6.36 27.45
CA GLY A 274 25.62 -5.31 27.99
C GLY A 274 27.02 -5.22 27.38
N ASP A 275 27.41 -6.17 26.52
CA ASP A 275 28.76 -6.23 25.96
C ASP A 275 28.96 -5.26 24.79
N LEU A 276 30.22 -4.85 24.60
CA LEU A 276 30.68 -4.14 23.41
C LEU A 276 31.30 -5.12 22.41
N ALA A 277 30.71 -5.24 21.22
CA ALA A 277 31.27 -6.00 20.10
C ALA A 277 32.06 -5.11 19.13
N LEU A 278 33.27 -5.55 18.78
CA LEU A 278 34.10 -4.94 17.73
C LEU A 278 34.51 -6.02 16.72
N GLY A 279 33.96 -5.92 15.51
CA GLY A 279 34.22 -6.84 14.40
C GLY A 279 34.96 -6.19 13.24
N ARG A 280 36.00 -5.39 13.52
CA ARG A 280 36.70 -4.57 12.51
C ARG A 280 38.22 -4.65 12.63
N GLY A 281 38.90 -4.39 11.52
CA GLY A 281 40.37 -4.35 11.46
C GLY A 281 40.96 -3.22 12.30
N ARG A 282 42.14 -3.46 12.89
CA ARG A 282 42.90 -2.40 13.57
C ARG A 282 43.39 -1.38 12.54
N GLN A 283 43.13 -0.10 12.78
CA GLN A 283 43.63 0.97 11.92
C GLN A 283 45.17 0.98 11.91
N VAL A 284 45.76 1.14 10.73
CA VAL A 284 47.21 1.32 10.52
C VAL A 284 47.43 2.54 9.65
N ASN A 285 48.30 3.46 10.10
CA ASN A 285 48.69 4.63 9.33
C ASN A 285 50.10 4.39 8.74
N LYS A 286 50.23 4.43 7.41
CA LYS A 286 51.52 4.31 6.72
C LYS A 286 52.16 5.70 6.54
N ALA A 287 53.00 6.09 7.50
CA ALA A 287 53.63 7.41 7.49
C ALA A 287 54.42 7.67 6.21
N GLY A 288 54.16 8.82 5.58
CA GLY A 288 54.86 9.26 4.36
C GLY A 288 54.55 8.46 3.10
N TRP A 289 53.50 7.62 3.07
CA TRP A 289 53.19 6.77 1.91
C TRP A 289 53.06 7.56 0.59
N VAL A 290 52.38 8.71 0.62
CA VAL A 290 52.22 9.58 -0.56
C VAL A 290 53.59 10.05 -1.07
N LYS A 291 54.44 10.56 -0.17
CA LYS A 291 55.79 11.05 -0.50
C LYS A 291 56.75 9.95 -1.00
N LYS A 292 56.44 8.67 -0.76
CA LYS A 292 57.24 7.52 -1.21
C LYS A 292 56.72 6.90 -2.52
N LYS A 293 55.54 7.34 -2.98
CA LYS A 293 54.90 6.85 -4.20
C LYS A 293 55.33 7.65 -5.42
N ASP A 294 55.65 8.93 -5.22
CA ASP A 294 56.31 9.80 -6.19
C ASP A 294 57.82 9.50 -6.25
#